data_AF-A0A315R1G1-F1
#
_entry.id   AF-A0A315R1G1-F1
#
_cell.length_a   1.000
_cell.length_b   1.000
_cell.length_c   1.000
_cell.angle_alpha   90.00
_cell.angle_beta   90.00
_cell.angle_gamma   90.00
#
_symmetry.space_group_name_H-M   'P 1'
#
loop_
_entity.id
_entity.type
_entity.pdbx_description
1 polymer ?
#
loop_
_entity_poly.entity_id
_entity_poly.type
_entity_poly.pdbx_seq_one_letter_code
_entity_poly.pdbx_strand_id
1 'polypeptide(L)'
;MVNILIISHSFKIAEGTKELAEEMKQADIDIQIAGGTSGGKLGTDADLIQEKLESMDSEDGIVVLADLGSAVMSFKMVKEWLPELKQKKIKLADAPLVEGAVLGAVEASLGKTLDEVLAAIEKKSIINKNNL
;
A
#
# COMPACT_ATOMS: atom_id res chain seq x y z
N MET A 1 -2.93 -9.65 -10.60
CA MET A 1 -3.41 -8.25 -10.61
C MET A 1 -2.51 -7.43 -9.71
N VAL A 2 -2.54 -6.08 -9.79
CA VAL A 2 -1.75 -5.24 -8.88
C VAL A 2 -2.21 -5.44 -7.44
N ASN A 3 -1.28 -5.73 -6.54
CA ASN A 3 -1.56 -5.94 -5.12
C ASN A 3 -1.21 -4.69 -4.29
N ILE A 4 -1.67 -4.63 -3.05
CA ILE A 4 -1.53 -3.43 -2.19
C ILE A 4 -0.92 -3.80 -0.83
N LEU A 5 0.11 -3.05 -0.43
CA LEU A 5 0.64 -3.08 0.94
C LEU A 5 0.41 -1.73 1.62
N ILE A 6 -0.26 -1.76 2.76
CA ILE A 6 -0.55 -0.60 3.60
C ILE A 6 0.40 -0.61 4.80
N ILE A 7 1.20 0.43 4.95
CA ILE A 7 2.18 0.59 6.03
C ILE A 7 1.73 1.74 6.93
N SER A 8 1.60 1.49 8.22
CA SER A 8 1.27 2.54 9.19
C SER A 8 2.00 2.36 10.50
N HIS A 9 2.20 3.47 11.20
CA HIS A 9 2.61 3.45 12.59
C HIS A 9 1.58 2.77 13.49
N SER A 10 0.31 2.78 13.10
CA SER A 10 -0.79 2.24 13.90
C SER A 10 -1.37 1.00 13.24
N PHE A 11 -1.33 -0.14 13.94
CA PHE A 11 -2.04 -1.34 13.53
C PHE A 11 -3.52 -1.03 13.22
N LYS A 12 -4.19 -0.26 14.08
CA LYS A 12 -5.62 0.08 13.91
C LYS A 12 -5.89 0.92 12.65
N ILE A 13 -4.97 1.80 12.27
CA ILE A 13 -5.11 2.58 11.04
C ILE A 13 -4.90 1.69 9.83
N ALA A 14 -3.86 0.86 9.83
CA ALA A 14 -3.60 -0.07 8.73
C ALA A 14 -4.76 -1.07 8.55
N GLU A 15 -5.24 -1.66 9.64
CA GLU A 15 -6.36 -2.60 9.67
C GLU A 15 -7.65 -1.95 9.18
N GLY A 16 -8.05 -0.80 9.74
CA GLY A 16 -9.26 -0.11 9.28
C GLY A 16 -9.16 0.39 7.83
N THR A 17 -7.97 0.76 7.37
CA THR A 17 -7.74 1.11 5.96
C THR A 17 -7.90 -0.11 5.05
N LYS A 18 -7.34 -1.26 5.46
CA LYS A 18 -7.52 -2.53 4.74
C LYS A 18 -8.99 -2.91 4.69
N GLU A 19 -9.71 -2.84 5.81
CA GLU A 19 -11.14 -3.15 5.87
C GLU A 19 -11.93 -2.32 4.86
N LEU A 20 -11.72 -1.00 4.82
CA LEU A 20 -12.36 -0.13 3.83
C LEU A 20 -11.97 -0.46 2.39
N ALA A 21 -10.70 -0.80 2.13
CA ALA A 21 -10.23 -1.14 0.79
C ALA A 21 -10.78 -2.50 0.31
N GLU A 22 -10.89 -3.49 1.21
CA GLU A 22 -11.47 -4.80 0.93
C GLU A 22 -12.96 -4.71 0.60
N GLU A 23 -13.73 -3.88 1.30
CA GLU A 23 -15.16 -3.66 1.00
C GLU A 23 -15.38 -3.00 -0.37
N MET A 24 -14.40 -2.24 -0.86
CA MET A 24 -14.52 -1.45 -2.09
C MET A 24 -13.96 -2.16 -3.33
N LYS A 25 -13.19 -3.26 -3.17
CA LYS A 25 -12.59 -3.98 -4.30
C LYS A 25 -13.67 -4.71 -5.13
N GLN A 26 -13.52 -4.71 -6.45
CA GLN A 26 -14.49 -5.34 -7.37
C GLN A 26 -14.07 -6.76 -7.80
N ALA A 27 -12.83 -7.14 -7.52
CA ALA A 27 -12.21 -8.41 -7.85
C ALA A 27 -11.13 -8.73 -6.79
N ASP A 28 -10.71 -9.99 -6.75
CA ASP A 28 -9.77 -10.44 -5.72
C ASP A 28 -8.34 -9.96 -6.03
N ILE A 29 -7.89 -8.99 -5.26
CA ILE A 29 -6.49 -8.54 -5.16
C ILE A 29 -6.01 -8.80 -3.74
N ASP A 30 -4.71 -9.05 -3.58
CA ASP A 30 -4.11 -9.21 -2.25
C ASP A 30 -3.85 -7.83 -1.62
N ILE A 31 -4.49 -7.58 -0.48
CA ILE A 31 -4.30 -6.37 0.32
C ILE A 31 -3.69 -6.79 1.66
N GLN A 32 -2.45 -6.41 1.90
CA GLN A 32 -1.74 -6.72 3.15
C GLN A 32 -1.44 -5.45 3.96
N ILE A 33 -1.18 -5.64 5.25
CA ILE A 33 -0.86 -4.56 6.19
C ILE A 33 0.45 -4.83 6.91
N ALA A 34 1.22 -3.77 7.16
CA ALA A 34 2.34 -3.73 8.10
C ALA A 34 2.12 -2.53 9.03
N GLY A 35 1.50 -2.78 10.19
CA GLY A 35 1.02 -1.75 11.10
C GLY A 35 1.58 -1.91 12.51
N GLY A 36 2.23 -0.86 13.03
CA GLY A 36 2.81 -0.89 14.38
C GLY A 36 4.14 -1.63 14.48
N THR A 37 4.65 -1.73 15.71
CA THR A 37 5.82 -2.56 16.05
C THR A 37 5.38 -3.99 16.38
N SER A 38 6.28 -4.98 16.34
CA SER A 38 6.07 -6.34 16.91
C SER A 38 5.47 -6.37 18.33
N GLY A 39 5.72 -5.37 19.17
CA GLY A 39 5.13 -5.23 20.50
C GLY A 39 3.72 -4.62 20.54
N GLY A 40 3.05 -4.44 19.40
CA GLY A 40 1.70 -3.86 19.30
C GLY A 40 1.60 -2.35 19.61
N LYS A 41 2.74 -1.65 19.68
CA LYS A 41 2.81 -0.20 19.91
C LYS A 41 2.83 0.57 18.59
N LEU A 42 2.62 1.89 18.71
CA LEU A 42 2.85 2.79 17.59
C LEU A 42 4.32 2.76 17.15
N GLY A 43 4.55 2.61 15.85
CA GLY A 43 5.88 2.52 15.27
C GLY A 43 5.87 1.70 13.98
N THR A 44 7.04 1.49 13.39
CA THR A 44 7.19 0.71 12.17
C THR A 44 8.09 -0.49 12.42
N ASP A 45 7.71 -1.63 11.88
CA ASP A 45 8.47 -2.87 11.94
C ASP A 45 8.99 -3.23 10.54
N ALA A 46 10.30 -3.14 10.34
CA ALA A 46 10.93 -3.41 9.05
C ALA A 46 10.87 -4.89 8.68
N ASP A 47 10.97 -5.78 9.67
CA ASP A 47 10.92 -7.23 9.46
C ASP A 47 9.52 -7.62 8.99
N LEU A 48 8.47 -7.03 9.59
CA LEU A 48 7.10 -7.21 9.13
C LEU A 48 6.88 -6.71 7.70
N ILE A 49 7.42 -5.54 7.34
CA ILE A 49 7.32 -5.02 5.96
C ILE A 49 7.99 -6.00 4.98
N GLN A 50 9.17 -6.51 5.32
CA GLN A 50 9.90 -7.47 4.50
C GLN A 50 9.08 -8.75 4.32
N GLU A 51 8.59 -9.34 5.42
CA GLU A 51 7.78 -10.56 5.41
C GLU A 51 6.58 -10.42 4.47
N LYS A 52 5.84 -9.30 4.58
CA LYS A 52 4.67 -9.05 3.72
C LYS A 52 5.07 -8.92 2.26
N LEU A 53 6.06 -8.08 1.95
CA LEU A 53 6.54 -7.93 0.57
C LEU A 53 7.07 -9.23 -0.02
N GLU A 54 7.70 -10.10 0.75
CA GLU A 54 8.17 -11.40 0.29
C GLU A 54 7.01 -12.37 0.00
N SER A 55 5.98 -12.38 0.87
CA SER A 55 4.81 -13.24 0.75
C SER A 55 3.88 -12.88 -0.42
N MET A 56 3.85 -11.61 -0.82
CA MET A 56 2.97 -11.12 -1.87
C MET A 56 3.49 -11.49 -3.26
N ASP A 57 2.56 -11.90 -4.12
CA ASP A 57 2.81 -11.97 -5.55
C ASP A 57 3.05 -10.56 -6.10
N SER A 58 4.02 -10.47 -7.01
CA SER A 58 4.46 -9.22 -7.61
C SER A 58 4.45 -9.30 -9.13
N GLU A 59 3.84 -10.32 -9.75
CA GLU A 59 3.83 -10.48 -11.21
C GLU A 59 3.39 -9.20 -11.93
N ASP A 60 2.22 -8.67 -11.55
CA ASP A 60 1.65 -7.42 -12.07
C ASP A 60 2.04 -6.17 -11.25
N GLY A 61 2.70 -6.37 -10.11
CA GLY A 61 3.23 -5.31 -9.26
C GLY A 61 2.52 -5.13 -7.93
N ILE A 62 3.16 -4.34 -7.06
CA ILE A 62 2.68 -4.01 -5.71
C ILE A 62 2.72 -2.50 -5.54
N VAL A 63 1.57 -1.90 -5.22
CA VAL A 63 1.47 -0.52 -4.74
C VAL A 63 1.65 -0.53 -3.24
N VAL A 64 2.54 0.33 -2.75
CA VAL A 64 2.80 0.52 -1.33
C VAL A 64 2.33 1.90 -0.93
N LEU A 65 1.53 1.98 0.13
CA LEU A 65 1.08 3.22 0.75
C LEU A 65 1.63 3.28 2.17
N ALA A 66 2.13 4.44 2.57
CA ALA A 66 2.69 4.66 3.91
C ALA A 66 2.19 5.98 4.51
N ASP A 67 2.00 6.04 5.83
CA ASP A 67 1.48 7.24 6.50
C ASP A 67 2.52 8.37 6.64
N LEU A 68 3.57 8.14 7.43
CA LEU A 68 4.50 9.16 7.89
C LEU A 68 5.93 8.83 7.45
N GLY A 69 6.81 9.82 7.55
CA GLY A 69 8.17 9.75 7.01
C GLY A 69 8.99 8.54 7.46
N SER A 70 8.89 8.12 8.73
CA SER A 70 9.60 6.92 9.23
C SER A 70 9.11 5.62 8.59
N ALA A 71 7.81 5.49 8.31
CA ALA A 71 7.27 4.33 7.61
C ALA A 71 7.78 4.27 6.16
N VAL A 72 7.82 5.43 5.49
CA VAL A 72 8.42 5.59 4.16
C VAL A 72 9.90 5.20 4.17
N MET A 73 10.68 5.64 5.16
CA MET A 73 12.09 5.30 5.29
C MET A 73 12.31 3.81 5.50
N SER A 74 11.56 3.19 6.41
CA SER A 74 11.62 1.74 6.65
C SER A 74 11.30 0.94 5.40
N PHE A 75 10.26 1.33 4.65
CA PHE A 75 9.95 0.69 3.37
C PHE A 75 11.10 0.82 2.36
N LYS A 76 11.67 2.02 2.19
CA LYS A 76 12.78 2.24 1.24
C LYS A 76 13.98 1.38 1.58
N MET A 77 14.33 1.28 2.86
CA MET A 77 15.39 0.41 3.35
C MET A 77 15.10 -1.07 3.05
N VAL A 78 13.90 -1.57 3.37
CA VAL A 78 13.51 -2.96 3.10
C VAL A 78 13.52 -3.26 1.60
N LYS A 79 13.06 -2.31 0.77
CA LYS A 79 13.06 -2.46 -0.68
C LYS A 79 14.46 -2.74 -1.23
N GLU A 80 15.50 -2.11 -0.67
CA GLU A 80 16.89 -2.33 -1.08
C GLU A 80 17.39 -3.76 -0.80
N TRP A 81 16.76 -4.47 0.14
CA TRP A 81 17.11 -5.85 0.49
C TRP A 81 16.51 -6.88 -0.48
N LEU A 82 15.46 -6.50 -1.22
CA LEU A 82 14.78 -7.39 -2.16
C LEU A 82 15.58 -7.58 -3.46
N PRO A 83 15.40 -8.70 -4.19
CA PRO A 83 16.01 -8.88 -5.51
C PRO A 83 15.61 -7.77 -6.49
N GLU A 84 16.56 -7.32 -7.33
CA GLU A 84 16.37 -6.17 -8.25
C GLU A 84 15.12 -6.31 -9.16
N LEU A 85 14.84 -7.54 -9.61
CA LEU A 85 13.65 -7.83 -10.41
C LEU A 85 12.34 -7.53 -9.65
N LYS A 86 12.28 -7.83 -8.35
CA LYS A 86 11.11 -7.55 -7.51
C LYS A 86 11.03 -6.06 -7.18
N GLN A 87 12.16 -5.39 -6.95
CA GLN A 87 12.20 -3.94 -6.68
C GLN A 87 11.56 -3.09 -7.79
N LYS A 88 11.71 -3.50 -9.06
CA LYS A 88 11.12 -2.79 -10.21
C LYS A 88 9.59 -2.84 -10.22
N LYS A 89 9.01 -3.89 -9.63
CA LYS A 89 7.57 -4.14 -9.59
C LYS A 89 6.89 -3.62 -8.32
N ILE A 90 7.64 -3.10 -7.35
CA ILE A 90 7.10 -2.53 -6.11
C ILE A 90 7.26 -1.01 -6.15
N LYS A 91 6.17 -0.27 -5.98
CA LYS A 91 6.17 1.20 -6.07
C LYS A 91 5.52 1.81 -4.84
N LEU A 92 6.21 2.77 -4.22
CA LEU A 92 5.64 3.61 -3.19
C LEU A 92 4.82 4.71 -3.87
N ALA A 93 3.54 4.80 -3.51
CA ALA A 93 2.66 5.84 -4.01
C ALA A 93 2.83 7.14 -3.22
N ASP A 94 2.91 8.27 -3.92
CA ASP A 94 2.79 9.60 -3.33
C ASP A 94 1.31 9.99 -3.14
N ALA A 95 0.63 9.27 -2.24
CA ALA A 95 -0.80 9.40 -2.01
C ALA A 95 -1.17 9.33 -0.52
N PRO A 96 -2.27 9.98 -0.09
CA PRO A 96 -2.83 9.79 1.25
C PRO A 96 -3.13 8.32 1.52
N LEU A 97 -2.79 7.84 2.73
CA LEU A 97 -2.87 6.42 3.09
C LEU A 97 -4.26 5.83 2.85
N VAL A 98 -5.31 6.44 3.41
CA VAL A 98 -6.66 5.86 3.40
C VAL A 98 -7.32 6.00 2.04
N GLU A 99 -7.45 7.23 1.54
CA GLU A 99 -8.10 7.51 0.26
C GLU A 99 -7.35 6.86 -0.91
N GLY A 100 -6.02 6.82 -0.84
CA GLY A 100 -5.17 6.15 -1.83
C GLY A 100 -5.32 4.64 -1.81
N ALA A 101 -5.43 4.01 -0.63
CA ALA A 101 -5.66 2.56 -0.54
C ALA A 101 -7.02 2.15 -1.12
N VAL A 102 -8.07 2.90 -0.78
CA VAL A 102 -9.43 2.62 -1.25
C VAL A 102 -9.53 2.79 -2.76
N LEU A 103 -9.08 3.93 -3.32
CA LEU A 103 -9.10 4.13 -4.76
C LEU A 103 -8.15 3.15 -5.46
N GLY A 104 -6.97 2.89 -4.88
CA GLY A 104 -6.01 1.93 -5.40
C GLY A 104 -6.60 0.53 -5.52
N ALA A 105 -7.36 0.09 -4.52
CA ALA A 105 -8.02 -1.21 -4.53
C ALA A 105 -9.08 -1.30 -5.63
N VAL A 106 -9.89 -0.26 -5.80
CA VAL A 106 -10.84 -0.16 -6.91
C VAL A 106 -10.11 -0.26 -8.25
N GLU A 107 -9.09 0.56 -8.46
CA GLU A 107 -8.39 0.66 -9.75
C GLU A 107 -7.60 -0.61 -10.09
N ALA A 108 -6.93 -1.20 -9.11
CA ALA A 108 -6.24 -2.48 -9.26
C ALA A 108 -7.23 -3.60 -9.58
N SER A 109 -8.40 -3.62 -8.92
CA SER A 109 -9.45 -4.61 -9.17
C SER A 109 -10.12 -4.51 -10.55
N LEU A 110 -9.95 -3.36 -11.24
CA LEU A 110 -10.35 -3.19 -12.65
C LEU A 110 -9.31 -3.75 -13.64
N GLY A 111 -8.21 -4.33 -13.16
CA GLY A 111 -7.16 -4.89 -13.99
C GLY A 111 -6.21 -3.84 -14.59
N LYS A 112 -6.19 -2.61 -14.02
CA LYS A 112 -5.26 -1.57 -14.46
C LYS A 112 -3.81 -1.94 -14.14
N THR A 113 -2.90 -1.43 -14.96
CA THR A 113 -1.47 -1.61 -14.76
C THR A 113 -0.97 -0.84 -13.53
N LEU A 114 0.19 -1.24 -13.01
CA LEU A 114 0.83 -0.58 -11.86
C LEU A 114 0.94 0.95 -12.03
N ASP A 115 1.35 1.40 -13.21
CA ASP A 115 1.52 2.84 -13.50
C ASP A 115 0.17 3.57 -13.59
N GLU A 116 -0.87 2.93 -14.13
CA GLU A 116 -2.22 3.50 -14.17
C GLU A 116 -2.85 3.61 -12.78
N VAL A 117 -2.62 2.62 -11.91
CA VAL A 117 -3.08 2.67 -10.51
C VAL A 117 -2.39 3.82 -9.76
N LEU A 118 -1.06 3.96 -9.89
CA LEU A 118 -0.31 5.08 -9.30
C LEU A 118 -0.83 6.43 -9.81
N ALA A 119 -0.98 6.58 -11.12
CA ALA A 119 -1.47 7.82 -11.72
C ALA A 119 -2.90 8.19 -11.25
N ALA A 120 -3.72 7.21 -10.87
CA ALA A 120 -5.05 7.45 -10.33
C ALA A 120 -5.02 7.99 -8.90
N ILE A 121 -4.14 7.46 -8.04
CA ILE A 121 -4.11 7.75 -6.60
C ILE A 121 -3.16 8.90 -6.23
N GLU A 122 -2.16 9.22 -7.04
CA GLU A 122 -1.19 10.32 -6.79
C GLU A 122 -1.74 11.71 -7.21
N LYS A 123 -3.04 11.83 -7.45
CA LYS A 123 -3.67 13.10 -7.81
C LYS A 123 -3.77 14.00 -6.59
N LYS A 124 -3.53 15.31 -6.82
CA LYS A 124 -3.63 16.37 -5.79
C LYS A 124 -4.97 16.40 -5.03
N SER A 125 -6.04 15.90 -5.66
CA SER A 125 -7.33 15.67 -5.00
C SER A 125 -7.90 14.37 -5.54
N ILE A 126 -7.97 13.35 -4.67
CA ILE A 126 -8.64 12.08 -4.94
C ILE A 126 -10.16 12.26 -4.83
N ILE A 127 -10.59 13.02 -3.80
CA ILE A 127 -12.00 13.32 -3.52
C ILE A 127 -12.16 14.83 -3.40
N ASN A 128 -12.92 15.44 -4.32
CA ASN A 128 -13.26 16.85 -4.23
C ASN A 128 -14.51 17.04 -3.36
N LYS A 129 -14.29 17.16 -2.05
CA LYS A 129 -15.35 17.26 -1.05
C LYS A 129 -16.29 18.47 -1.24
N ASN A 130 -15.83 19.52 -1.92
CA ASN A 130 -16.62 20.74 -2.15
C ASN A 130 -17.50 20.67 -3.40
N ASN A 131 -17.32 19.64 -4.24
CA ASN A 131 -18.07 19.41 -5.47
C ASN A 131 -18.81 18.07 -5.46
N LEU A 132 -18.98 17.45 -4.28
CA LEU A 132 -19.83 16.28 -4.07
C LEU A 132 -21.28 16.70 -3.79
#